data_AF-A0A847CTN9-F1
#
_entry.id   AF-A0A847CTN9-F1
#
_cell.length_a   1.000
_cell.length_b   1.000
_cell.length_c   1.000
_cell.angle_alpha   90.00
_cell.angle_beta   90.00
_cell.angle_gamma   90.00
#
_symmetry.space_group_name_H-M   'P 1'
#
loop_
_entity.id
_entity.type
_entity.pdbx_description
1 polymer ?
#
loop_
_entity_poly.entity_id
_entity_poly.type
_entity_poly.pdbx_seq_one_letter_code
_entity_poly.pdbx_strand_id
1 'polypeptide(L)'
;MFRRESIQKLKKKKLKKKENNRVRNKYVNFRVTPDEYDLLNKKVEMSGLLKQDYIIQSLLNHEVRIVPDYRLADSVAKEIFQLARVIKKFGQLDDQEQEILIFILEIYEELKKEKSL
;
A
#
# COMPACT_ATOMS: atom_id res chain seq x y z
N MET A 1 4.82 -14.07 -5.61
CA MET A 1 5.19 -12.95 -4.72
C MET A 1 6.05 -11.98 -5.51
N PHE A 2 5.44 -10.91 -6.03
CA PHE A 2 6.17 -9.89 -6.78
C PHE A 2 6.88 -8.96 -5.79
N ARG A 3 8.20 -8.89 -5.89
CA ARG A 3 9.01 -7.95 -5.11
C ARG A 3 8.62 -6.54 -5.54
N ARG A 4 8.19 -5.69 -4.60
CA ARG A 4 7.79 -4.29 -4.82
C ARG A 4 9.00 -3.41 -5.19
N GLU A 5 9.55 -3.59 -6.39
CA GLU A 5 10.68 -2.78 -6.89
C GLU A 5 10.28 -1.31 -7.18
N SER A 6 8.99 -1.04 -7.37
CA SER A 6 8.44 0.28 -7.71
C SER A 6 8.59 1.32 -6.60
N ILE A 7 8.56 0.91 -5.33
CA ILE A 7 8.72 1.80 -4.16
C ILE A 7 10.07 2.52 -4.18
N GLN A 8 11.11 1.88 -4.73
CA GLN A 8 12.42 2.52 -4.90
C GLN A 8 12.43 3.59 -5.99
N LYS A 9 11.59 3.46 -7.04
CA LYS A 9 11.45 4.45 -8.12
C LYS A 9 10.68 5.69 -7.68
N LEU A 10 9.66 5.55 -6.82
CA LEU A 10 8.90 6.70 -6.27
C LEU A 10 9.81 7.72 -5.54
N LYS A 11 10.93 7.28 -4.95
CA LYS A 11 11.93 8.19 -4.33
C LYS A 11 12.63 9.12 -5.34
N LYS A 12 12.64 8.81 -6.64
CA LYS A 12 13.47 9.51 -7.65
C LYS A 12 12.78 10.70 -8.34
N LYS A 13 11.47 10.89 -8.17
CA LYS A 13 10.73 11.99 -8.83
C LYS A 13 11.03 13.32 -8.11
N LYS A 14 11.97 14.10 -8.66
CA LYS A 14 12.38 15.43 -8.14
C LYS A 14 11.19 16.41 -8.13
N LEU A 15 10.70 16.73 -6.93
CA LEU A 15 9.70 17.76 -6.70
C LEU A 15 10.36 19.14 -6.57
N LYS A 16 9.89 20.11 -7.37
CA LYS A 16 10.31 21.52 -7.32
C LYS A 16 10.12 22.10 -5.91
N LYS A 17 11.14 22.82 -5.43
CA LYS A 17 11.22 23.49 -4.12
C LYS A 17 9.96 24.32 -3.84
N LYS A 18 9.21 23.94 -2.81
CA LYS A 18 8.32 24.82 -2.04
C LYS A 18 8.76 24.75 -0.57
N GLU A 19 8.88 25.91 0.06
CA GLU A 19 9.67 26.17 1.27
C GLU A 19 9.14 25.56 2.59
N ASN A 20 8.26 24.56 2.59
CA ASN A 20 7.87 23.81 3.81
C ASN A 20 7.51 22.33 3.53
N ASN A 21 8.16 21.69 2.55
CA ASN A 21 7.82 20.35 2.11
C ASN A 21 8.44 19.24 2.98
N ARG A 22 7.80 18.91 4.11
CA ARG A 22 8.01 17.58 4.72
C ARG A 22 7.60 16.51 3.72
N VAL A 23 8.50 15.59 3.37
CA VAL A 23 8.23 14.47 2.46
C VAL A 23 7.06 13.62 2.94
N ARG A 24 6.91 13.46 4.26
CA ARG A 24 5.81 12.74 4.91
C ARG A 24 4.93 13.74 5.66
N ASN A 25 4.00 14.39 4.94
CA ASN A 25 3.14 15.47 5.46
C ASN A 25 1.72 15.00 5.87
N LYS A 26 1.45 13.70 5.91
CA LYS A 26 0.15 13.12 6.31
C LYS A 26 0.32 12.24 7.54
N TYR A 27 -0.62 12.34 8.46
CA TYR A 27 -0.69 11.47 9.65
C TYR A 27 -1.60 10.27 9.36
N VAL A 28 -1.21 9.12 9.88
CA VAL A 28 -2.01 7.89 9.92
C VAL A 28 -1.99 7.39 11.36
N ASN A 29 -3.16 7.30 11.99
CA ASN A 29 -3.30 6.92 13.40
C ASN A 29 -4.13 5.63 13.49
N PHE A 30 -3.72 4.73 14.39
CA PHE A 30 -4.40 3.47 14.65
C PHE A 30 -4.79 3.36 16.12
N ARG A 31 -5.89 2.67 16.41
CA ARG A 31 -6.20 2.21 17.77
C ARG A 31 -5.64 0.80 17.92
N VAL A 32 -5.02 0.54 19.05
CA VAL A 32 -4.41 -0.75 19.40
C VAL A 32 -4.75 -1.07 20.85
N THR A 33 -4.75 -2.36 21.19
CA THR A 33 -4.83 -2.81 22.58
C THR A 33 -3.52 -2.51 23.31
N PRO A 34 -3.50 -2.54 24.67
CA PRO A 34 -2.27 -2.38 25.44
C PRO A 34 -1.18 -3.39 25.04
N ASP A 35 -1.56 -4.66 24.88
CA ASP A 35 -0.62 -5.73 24.51
C ASP A 35 -0.02 -5.51 23.11
N GLU A 36 -0.84 -5.07 22.14
CA GLU A 36 -0.39 -4.73 20.79
C GLU A 36 0.59 -3.54 20.80
N TYR A 37 0.33 -2.54 21.65
CA TYR A 37 1.20 -1.38 21.82
C TYR A 37 2.57 -1.76 22.38
N ASP A 38 2.59 -2.58 23.44
CA ASP A 38 3.82 -3.03 24.08
C ASP A 38 4.65 -3.92 23.14
N LEU A 39 3.98 -4.83 22.42
CA LEU A 39 4.63 -5.66 21.42
C LEU A 39 5.25 -4.82 20.29
N LEU A 40 4.53 -3.80 19.80
CA LEU A 40 5.05 -2.88 18.79
C LEU A 40 6.29 -2.13 19.29
N ASN A 41 6.25 -1.59 20.52
CA ASN A 41 7.39 -0.87 21.09
C ASN A 41 8.62 -1.76 21.23
N LYS A 42 8.44 -2.98 21.74
CA LYS A 42 9.53 -3.94 21.87
C LYS A 42 10.16 -4.29 20.52
N LYS A 43 9.33 -4.49 19.48
CA LYS A 43 9.84 -4.73 18.12
C LYS A 43 10.59 -3.54 17.55
N VAL A 44 10.10 -2.32 17.76
CA VAL A 44 10.77 -1.08 17.35
C VAL A 44 12.12 -0.94 18.04
N GLU A 45 12.16 -1.14 19.36
CA GLU A 45 13.39 -1.09 20.16
C GLU A 45 14.42 -2.10 19.66
N MET A 46 14.03 -3.37 19.48
CA MET A 46 14.92 -4.41 18.96
C MET A 46 15.40 -4.14 17.54
N SER A 47 14.59 -3.47 16.71
CA SER A 47 14.96 -3.15 15.32
C SER A 47 15.99 -2.03 15.20
N GLY A 48 16.17 -1.21 16.25
CA GLY A 48 17.01 -0.01 16.21
C GLY A 48 16.50 1.09 15.26
N LEU A 49 15.30 0.94 14.69
CA LEU A 49 14.69 1.91 13.79
C LEU A 49 13.85 2.93 14.58
N LEU A 50 13.68 4.11 14.00
CA LEU A 50 12.63 5.02 14.45
C LEU A 50 11.27 4.36 14.24
N LYS A 51 10.37 4.51 15.21
CA LYS A 51 9.00 3.94 15.18
C LYS A 51 8.29 4.22 13.85
N GLN A 52 8.43 5.43 13.30
CA GLN A 52 7.85 5.79 12.00
C GLN A 52 8.41 4.96 10.84
N ASP A 53 9.74 4.77 10.77
CA ASP A 53 10.36 4.02 9.69
C ASP A 53 10.09 2.52 9.83
N TYR A 54 10.08 1.98 11.05
CA TYR A 54 9.68 0.60 11.33
C TYR A 54 8.25 0.33 10.81
N ILE A 55 7.28 1.18 11.19
CA ILE A 55 5.88 1.01 10.79
C ILE A 55 5.73 1.12 9.27
N ILE A 56 6.40 2.09 8.63
CA ILE A 56 6.35 2.24 7.17
C ILE A 56 6.94 1.00 6.48
N GLN A 57 8.10 0.51 6.92
CA GLN A 57 8.70 -0.70 6.35
C GLN A 57 7.81 -1.92 6.57
N SER A 58 7.23 -2.07 7.76
CA SER A 58 6.31 -3.16 8.06
C SER A 58 5.07 -3.12 7.17
N LEU A 59 4.47 -1.95 6.94
CA LEU A 59 3.31 -1.79 6.06
C LEU A 59 3.65 -2.07 4.58
N LEU A 60 4.85 -1.67 4.15
CA LEU A 60 5.27 -1.83 2.76
C LEU A 60 5.81 -3.21 2.42
N ASN A 61 6.23 -4.00 3.40
CA ASN A 61 6.88 -5.30 3.19
C ASN A 61 6.09 -6.51 3.70
N HIS A 62 4.92 -6.31 4.32
CA HIS A 62 4.10 -7.41 4.83
C HIS A 62 3.06 -7.87 3.81
N GLU A 63 2.83 -9.18 3.76
CA GLU A 63 1.75 -9.81 2.99
C GLU A 63 0.40 -9.49 3.65
N VAL A 64 -0.53 -8.91 2.90
CA VAL A 64 -1.87 -8.57 3.42
C VAL A 64 -2.79 -9.74 3.08
N ARG A 65 -3.25 -10.48 4.08
CA ARG A 65 -4.25 -11.53 3.85
C ARG A 65 -5.61 -10.89 3.62
N ILE A 66 -6.16 -11.06 2.42
CA ILE A 66 -7.47 -10.48 2.06
C ILE A 66 -8.56 -11.50 2.34
N VAL A 67 -9.58 -11.09 3.09
CA VAL A 67 -10.80 -11.89 3.30
C VAL A 67 -11.85 -11.44 2.29
N PRO A 68 -12.47 -12.35 1.52
CA PRO A 68 -13.54 -12.00 0.59
C PRO A 68 -14.74 -11.41 1.33
N ASP A 69 -15.18 -10.22 0.92
CA ASP A 69 -16.41 -9.56 1.37
C ASP A 69 -17.06 -8.79 0.20
N TYR A 70 -18.37 -8.57 0.25
CA TYR A 70 -19.10 -7.76 -0.73
C TYR A 70 -18.50 -6.36 -0.89
N ARG A 71 -18.05 -5.75 0.22
CA ARG A 71 -17.39 -4.44 0.20
C ARG A 71 -16.08 -4.43 -0.58
N LEU A 72 -15.33 -5.53 -0.54
CA LEU A 72 -14.11 -5.69 -1.32
C LEU A 72 -14.43 -5.68 -2.81
N ALA A 73 -15.42 -6.47 -3.24
CA ALA A 73 -15.84 -6.53 -4.65
C ALA A 73 -16.25 -5.15 -5.18
N ASP A 74 -17.04 -4.40 -4.42
CA ASP A 74 -17.45 -3.04 -4.75
C ASP A 74 -16.27 -2.06 -4.86
N SER A 75 -15.32 -2.15 -3.93
CA SER A 75 -14.13 -1.30 -3.93
C SER A 75 -13.22 -1.58 -5.13
N VAL A 76 -13.00 -2.88 -5.44
CA VAL A 76 -12.20 -3.30 -6.59
C VAL A 76 -12.87 -2.88 -7.90
N ALA A 77 -14.18 -3.06 -8.04
CA ALA A 77 -14.91 -2.65 -9.24
C ALA A 77 -14.82 -1.14 -9.49
N LYS A 78 -14.93 -0.32 -8.43
CA LYS A 78 -14.76 1.14 -8.52
C LYS A 78 -13.37 1.52 -9.02
N GLU A 79 -12.32 0.93 -8.45
CA GLU A 79 -10.95 1.23 -8.84
C GLU A 79 -10.66 0.78 -10.29
N ILE A 80 -11.11 -0.42 -10.69
CA ILE A 80 -11.01 -0.88 -12.09
C ILE A 80 -11.67 0.12 -13.04
N PHE A 81 -12.85 0.64 -12.68
CA PHE A 81 -13.54 1.62 -13.52
C PHE A 81 -12.77 2.95 -13.64
N GLN A 82 -12.17 3.43 -12.55
CA GLN A 82 -11.33 4.64 -12.58
C GLN A 82 -10.10 4.44 -13.47
N LEU A 83 -9.38 3.32 -13.30
CA LEU A 83 -8.22 2.97 -14.12
C LEU A 83 -8.60 2.86 -15.61
N ALA A 84 -9.70 2.18 -15.93
CA ALA A 84 -10.20 2.08 -17.30
C ALA A 84 -10.53 3.45 -17.92
N ARG A 85 -11.09 4.37 -17.13
CA ARG A 85 -11.37 5.74 -17.55
C ARG A 85 -10.10 6.53 -17.83
N VAL A 86 -9.05 6.36 -17.02
CA VAL A 86 -7.73 6.97 -17.25
C VAL A 86 -7.13 6.45 -18.54
N ILE A 87 -7.10 5.13 -18.74
CA ILE A 87 -6.60 4.50 -19.98
C ILE A 87 -7.38 5.01 -21.20
N LYS A 88 -8.71 5.06 -21.12
CA LYS A 88 -9.54 5.57 -22.22
C LYS A 88 -9.23 7.03 -22.56
N LYS A 89 -8.90 7.86 -21.58
CA LYS A 89 -8.68 9.29 -21.77
C LYS A 89 -7.24 9.63 -22.18
N PHE A 90 -6.26 8.93 -21.62
CA PHE A 90 -4.84 9.30 -21.73
C PHE A 90 -3.97 8.21 -22.38
N GLY A 91 -4.49 7.00 -22.59
CA GLY A 91 -3.80 5.88 -23.23
C GLY A 91 -2.76 5.17 -22.37
N GLN A 92 -2.46 5.69 -21.18
CA GLN A 92 -1.44 5.15 -20.27
C GLN A 92 -1.81 5.42 -18.81
N LEU A 93 -1.30 4.57 -17.93
CA LEU A 93 -1.35 4.73 -16.47
C LEU A 93 -0.04 5.32 -15.96
N ASP A 94 -0.10 6.19 -14.97
CA ASP A 94 1.08 6.69 -14.26
C ASP A 94 1.62 5.67 -13.24
N ASP A 95 2.73 6.02 -12.57
CA ASP A 95 3.40 5.12 -11.62
C ASP A 95 2.46 4.68 -10.47
N GLN A 96 1.59 5.57 -10.00
CA GLN A 96 0.69 5.28 -8.87
C GLN A 96 -0.51 4.43 -9.32
N GLU A 97 -1.07 4.75 -10.47
CA GLU A 97 -2.17 3.99 -11.06
C GLU A 97 -1.75 2.57 -11.44
N GLN A 98 -0.50 2.39 -11.89
CA GLN A 98 0.08 1.07 -12.13
C GLN A 98 0.23 0.26 -10.83
N GLU A 99 0.63 0.89 -9.73
CA GLU A 99 0.70 0.21 -8.42
C GLU A 99 -0.69 -0.24 -7.94
N ILE A 100 -1.71 0.59 -8.13
CA ILE A 100 -3.10 0.23 -7.80
C ILE A 100 -3.56 -0.96 -8.65
N LEU A 101 -3.25 -0.96 -9.95
CA LEU A 101 -3.59 -2.07 -10.84
C LEU A 101 -2.91 -3.37 -10.40
N ILE A 102 -1.61 -3.33 -10.09
CA ILE A 102 -0.86 -4.50 -9.59
C ILE A 102 -1.53 -5.02 -8.31
N PHE A 103 -1.85 -4.14 -7.37
CA PHE A 103 -2.51 -4.54 -6.14
C PHE A 103 -3.85 -5.23 -6.40
N ILE A 104 -4.70 -4.70 -7.27
CA ILE A 104 -5.97 -5.34 -7.66
C ILE A 104 -5.75 -6.74 -8.24
N LEU A 105 -4.72 -6.94 -9.04
CA LEU A 105 -4.38 -8.26 -9.60
C LEU A 105 -3.92 -9.24 -8.51
N GLU A 106 -3.15 -8.78 -7.51
CA GLU A 106 -2.79 -9.59 -6.34
C GLU A 106 -4.04 -10.04 -5.57
N ILE A 107 -5.01 -9.14 -5.34
CA ILE A 107 -6.30 -9.50 -4.72
C ILE A 107 -7.00 -10.61 -5.53
N TYR A 108 -7.06 -10.45 -6.85
CA TYR A 108 -7.71 -11.42 -7.72
C TYR A 108 -7.02 -12.80 -7.67
N GLU A 109 -5.69 -12.85 -7.65
CA GLU A 109 -4.93 -14.10 -7.50
C GLU A 109 -5.21 -14.80 -6.17
N GLU A 110 -5.27 -14.06 -5.06
CA GLU A 110 -5.61 -14.61 -3.75
C GLU A 110 -7.02 -15.21 -3.74
N LEU A 111 -8.01 -14.47 -4.23
CA LEU A 111 -9.40 -14.95 -4.32
C LEU A 111 -9.55 -16.17 -5.23
N LYS A 112 -8.75 -16.26 -6.30
CA LYS A 112 -8.75 -17.42 -7.20
C LYS A 112 -8.17 -18.66 -6.52
N LYS A 113 -7.12 -18.52 -5.71
CA LYS A 113 -6.53 -19.64 -4.95
C LYS A 113 -7.52 -20.21 -3.93
N GLU A 114 -8.27 -19.36 -3.23
CA GLU A 114 -9.29 -19.82 -2.27
C GLU A 114 -10.44 -20.60 -2.94
N LYS A 115 -10.85 -20.23 -4.16
CA LYS A 115 -11.90 -20.97 -4.90
C LYS A 115 -11.44 -22.31 -5.48
N SER A 116 -10.14 -22.56 -5.53
CA SER A 116 -9.56 -23.75 -6.14
C SER A 116 -9.19 -24.85 -5.12
N LEU A 117 -9.54 -24.62 -3.84
CA LEU A 117 -9.45 -25.55 -2.70
C LEU A 117 -10.86 -26.05 -2.34
#